data_AF-A0A537I960-F1
#
_entry.id   AF-A0A537I960-F1
#
_cell.length_a   1.000
_cell.length_b   1.000
_cell.length_c   1.000
_cell.angle_alpha   90.00
_cell.angle_beta   90.00
_cell.angle_gamma   90.00
#
_symmetry.space_group_name_H-M   'P 1'
#
loop_
_entity.id
_entity.type
_entity.pdbx_description
1 polymer ?
#
loop_
_entity_poly.entity_id
_entity_poly.type
_entity_poly.pdbx_seq_one_letter_code
_entity_poly.pdbx_strand_id
1 'polypeptide(L)'
;MVVTDSTSVKTYHEATKHSEISLRTSGHYLDWENKPSPFKVYRNLPSIPLPRDFPHPQEPALKAIRGELPRKTMKKPDLAVLAEILYFSGGLTRKMKFGSEPYYMRAASATGALYPIELYLVSGDIPGLKAGVYHFNPIDFALVELRKGDFRSDLAIASEESSASSPFTIVMTSLAWRNAWKYEARSYRHWFWDSGVITGNLSATCASEGLNCKL
;
A
#
# COMPACT_ATOMS: atom_id res chain seq x y z
N MET A 1 17.73 3.80 15.43
CA MET A 1 18.37 5.12 15.43
C MET A 1 17.35 6.14 14.94
N VAL A 2 16.63 6.78 15.86
CA VAL A 2 15.68 7.85 15.51
C VAL A 2 16.51 9.05 15.08
N VAL A 3 16.49 9.40 13.80
CA VAL A 3 17.13 10.63 13.31
C VAL A 3 16.29 11.79 13.83
N THR A 4 16.75 12.39 14.93
CA THR A 4 16.15 13.58 15.55
C THR A 4 16.67 14.88 14.93
N ASP A 5 17.11 14.86 13.66
CA ASP A 5 17.50 16.10 12.98
C ASP A 5 16.26 16.85 12.46
N SER A 6 15.66 17.63 13.35
CA SER A 6 14.56 18.54 13.01
C SER A 6 14.94 19.57 11.94
N THR A 7 16.25 19.82 11.73
CA THR A 7 16.77 20.77 10.74
C THR A 7 16.54 20.27 9.33
N SER A 8 16.89 19.01 9.04
CA SER A 8 16.66 18.40 7.72
C SER A 8 15.17 18.32 7.37
N VAL A 9 14.31 17.94 8.33
CA VAL A 9 12.85 17.90 8.13
C VAL A 9 12.28 19.28 7.83
N LYS A 10 12.68 20.31 8.59
CA LYS A 10 12.26 21.70 8.35
C LYS A 10 12.79 22.23 7.01
N THR A 11 14.05 21.94 6.68
CA THR A 11 14.66 22.35 5.42
C THR A 11 13.91 21.75 4.24
N TYR A 12 13.66 20.44 4.27
CA TYR A 12 12.82 19.77 3.27
C TYR A 12 11.41 20.37 3.23
N HIS A 13 10.82 20.66 4.39
CA HIS A 13 9.49 21.23 4.46
C HIS A 13 9.43 22.58 3.74
N GLU A 14 10.33 23.50 4.09
CA GLU A 14 10.42 24.83 3.51
C GLU A 14 10.74 24.79 2.02
N ALA A 15 11.66 23.91 1.60
CA ALA A 15 12.07 23.78 0.19
C ALA A 15 10.96 23.24 -0.72
N THR A 16 10.01 22.46 -0.18
CA THR A 16 9.01 21.78 -1.00
C THR A 16 7.60 22.31 -0.86
N LYS A 17 7.31 23.23 0.08
CA LYS A 17 5.97 23.85 0.22
C LYS A 17 5.70 24.83 -0.93
N HIS A 18 4.43 25.00 -1.28
CA HIS A 18 4.05 26.00 -2.26
C HIS A 18 3.80 27.36 -1.59
N SER A 19 4.29 28.41 -2.22
CA SER A 19 3.85 29.80 -2.06
C SER A 19 3.24 30.30 -3.37
N GLU A 20 2.45 31.36 -3.31
CA GLU A 20 1.89 32.00 -4.52
C GLU A 20 2.98 32.36 -5.54
N ILE A 21 4.13 32.84 -5.04
CA ILE A 21 5.29 33.16 -5.88
C ILE A 21 5.80 31.89 -6.55
N SER A 22 6.09 30.83 -5.78
CA SER A 22 6.65 29.58 -6.33
C SER A 22 5.77 28.94 -7.42
N LEU A 23 4.43 29.05 -7.29
CA LEU A 23 3.50 28.51 -8.27
C LEU A 23 3.49 29.32 -9.57
N ARG A 24 3.81 30.61 -9.51
CA ARG A 24 3.86 31.50 -10.67
C ARG A 24 5.23 31.50 -11.35
N THR A 25 6.30 31.26 -10.60
CA THR A 25 7.68 31.33 -11.11
C THR A 25 8.29 29.96 -11.42
N SER A 26 7.72 28.86 -10.92
CA SER A 26 8.18 27.51 -11.23
C SER A 26 7.41 26.92 -12.41
N GLY A 27 7.97 27.05 -13.61
CA GLY A 27 7.48 26.33 -14.79
C GLY A 27 8.10 24.94 -14.84
N HIS A 28 7.30 23.91 -14.57
CA HIS A 28 7.70 22.50 -14.75
C HIS A 28 6.84 21.87 -15.85
N TYR A 29 7.49 21.17 -16.78
CA TYR A 29 6.84 20.43 -17.86
C TYR A 29 7.12 18.95 -17.70
N LEU A 30 6.11 18.13 -18.00
CA LEU A 30 6.22 16.68 -17.89
C LEU A 30 6.97 16.11 -19.08
N ASP A 31 8.02 15.34 -18.79
CA ASP A 31 8.71 14.53 -19.78
C ASP A 31 7.92 13.23 -20.02
N TRP A 32 7.00 13.26 -20.99
CA TRP A 32 6.12 12.14 -21.27
C TRP A 32 6.82 10.89 -21.79
N GLU A 33 7.98 11.03 -22.44
CA GLU A 33 8.77 9.90 -22.93
C GLU A 33 9.35 9.09 -21.76
N ASN A 34 9.65 9.75 -20.64
CA ASN A 34 10.14 9.13 -19.42
C ASN A 34 9.06 8.83 -18.37
N LYS A 35 7.77 8.85 -18.76
CA LYS A 35 6.66 8.51 -17.86
C LYS A 35 6.78 7.06 -17.34
N PRO A 36 6.78 6.82 -16.03
CA PRO A 36 6.93 5.48 -15.48
C PRO A 36 5.67 4.63 -15.67
N SER A 37 5.88 3.31 -15.80
CA SER A 37 4.80 2.34 -15.76
C SER A 37 4.02 2.43 -14.43
N PRO A 38 2.67 2.45 -14.46
CA PRO A 38 1.84 2.48 -13.26
C PRO A 38 1.82 1.13 -12.51
N PHE A 39 2.46 0.10 -13.06
CA PHE A 39 2.52 -1.24 -12.49
C PHE A 39 3.93 -1.80 -12.45
N LYS A 40 4.23 -2.54 -11.39
CA LYS A 40 5.46 -3.29 -11.23
C LYS A 40 5.17 -4.73 -11.64
N VAL A 41 6.00 -5.27 -12.52
CA VAL A 41 5.84 -6.63 -13.03
C VAL A 41 7.09 -7.42 -12.69
N TYR A 42 6.91 -8.49 -11.93
CA TYR A 42 7.93 -9.50 -11.72
C TYR A 42 7.74 -10.59 -12.77
N ARG A 43 8.76 -10.79 -13.62
CA ARG A 43 8.73 -11.82 -14.66
C ARG A 43 9.28 -13.12 -14.10
N ASN A 44 8.72 -14.25 -14.55
CA ASN A 44 9.23 -15.60 -14.28
C ASN A 44 9.28 -15.99 -12.79
N LEU A 45 8.41 -15.42 -11.94
CA LEU A 45 8.23 -15.85 -10.55
C LEU A 45 6.88 -16.53 -10.36
N PRO A 46 6.77 -17.50 -9.45
CA PRO A 46 5.48 -18.10 -9.10
C PRO A 46 4.51 -17.04 -8.61
N SER A 47 3.24 -17.19 -8.99
CA SER A 47 2.16 -16.32 -8.53
C SER A 47 0.98 -17.14 -8.04
N ILE A 48 0.41 -16.71 -6.92
CA ILE A 48 -0.74 -17.33 -6.26
C ILE A 48 -1.92 -16.40 -6.51
N PRO A 49 -2.92 -16.80 -7.31
CA PRO A 49 -4.10 -15.97 -7.53
C PRO A 49 -4.87 -15.80 -6.22
N LEU A 50 -5.31 -14.58 -5.95
CA LEU A 50 -6.20 -14.31 -4.82
C LEU A 50 -7.64 -14.73 -5.20
N PRO A 51 -8.39 -15.34 -4.26
CA PRO A 51 -9.80 -15.65 -4.50
C PRO A 51 -10.54 -14.36 -4.80
N ARG A 52 -11.46 -14.38 -5.77
CA ARG A 52 -12.32 -13.23 -6.12
C ARG A 52 -13.64 -13.23 -5.36
N ASP A 53 -14.01 -14.38 -4.82
CA ASP A 53 -15.09 -14.54 -3.85
C ASP A 53 -14.48 -14.39 -2.45
N PHE A 54 -14.32 -13.14 -2.02
CA PHE A 54 -13.80 -12.78 -0.71
C PHE A 54 -14.89 -12.02 0.08
N PRO A 55 -14.79 -11.98 1.42
CA PRO A 55 -15.74 -11.22 2.23
C PRO A 55 -15.75 -9.75 1.82
N HIS A 56 -16.86 -9.06 2.07
CA HIS A 56 -16.96 -7.63 1.84
C HIS A 56 -17.28 -6.92 3.16
N PRO A 57 -16.69 -5.75 3.45
CA PRO A 57 -16.98 -5.02 4.67
C PRO A 57 -18.46 -4.64 4.70
N GLN A 58 -19.18 -5.15 5.71
CA GLN A 58 -20.60 -4.82 5.93
C GLN A 58 -20.79 -3.59 6.81
N GLU A 59 -19.75 -3.20 7.55
CA GLU A 59 -19.79 -2.13 8.52
C GLU A 59 -19.32 -0.80 7.92
N PRO A 60 -19.88 0.35 8.36
CA PRO A 60 -19.39 1.66 7.92
C PRO A 60 -17.91 1.87 8.31
N ALA A 61 -17.07 2.25 7.34
CA ALA A 61 -15.63 2.44 7.54
C ALA A 61 -15.30 3.40 8.69
N LEU A 62 -16.09 4.47 8.88
CA LEU A 62 -15.87 5.42 9.98
C LEU A 62 -16.09 4.78 11.36
N LYS A 63 -17.07 3.89 11.51
CA LYS A 63 -17.26 3.15 12.77
C LYS A 63 -16.12 2.16 13.01
N ALA A 64 -15.66 1.50 11.94
CA ALA A 64 -14.51 0.59 11.97
C ALA A 64 -13.25 1.28 12.48
N ILE A 65 -12.89 2.43 11.90
CA ILE A 65 -11.69 3.19 12.28
C ILE A 65 -11.80 3.77 13.71
N ARG A 66 -13.00 4.13 14.16
CA ARG A 66 -13.22 4.65 15.53
C ARG A 66 -13.24 3.55 16.61
N GLY A 67 -13.19 2.27 16.23
CA GLY A 67 -13.30 1.16 17.17
C GLY A 67 -14.72 1.01 17.76
N GLU A 68 -15.74 1.49 17.06
CA GLU A 68 -17.14 1.45 17.50
C GLU A 68 -17.86 0.17 17.06
N LEU A 69 -17.14 -0.78 16.45
CA LEU A 69 -17.72 -2.05 16.01
C LEU A 69 -17.89 -3.03 17.16
N PRO A 70 -18.92 -3.88 17.13
CA PRO A 70 -19.04 -4.99 18.07
C PRO A 70 -17.80 -5.86 18.03
N ARG A 71 -17.32 -6.31 19.19
CA ARG A 71 -16.21 -7.28 19.25
C ARG A 71 -16.64 -8.58 18.59
N LYS A 72 -16.04 -8.89 17.44
CA LYS A 72 -16.12 -10.20 16.80
C LYS A 72 -15.11 -11.15 17.46
N THR A 73 -15.40 -12.45 17.41
CA THR A 73 -14.42 -13.47 17.80
C THR A 73 -13.25 -13.40 16.83
N MET A 74 -12.03 -13.20 17.35
CA MET A 74 -10.83 -13.14 16.52
C MET A 74 -10.63 -14.47 15.78
N LYS A 75 -10.80 -14.45 14.46
CA LYS A 75 -10.48 -15.58 13.59
C LYS A 75 -9.02 -15.48 13.17
N LYS A 76 -8.37 -16.62 12.94
CA LYS A 76 -7.10 -16.64 12.22
C LYS A 76 -7.40 -16.21 10.77
N PRO A 77 -6.71 -15.19 10.23
CA PRO A 77 -6.96 -14.76 8.87
C PRO A 77 -6.52 -15.86 7.90
N ASP A 78 -7.27 -16.01 6.81
CA ASP A 78 -6.96 -16.90 5.69
C ASP A 78 -6.69 -16.09 4.41
N LEU A 79 -6.46 -16.79 3.30
CA LEU A 79 -6.23 -16.15 2.00
C LEU A 79 -7.41 -15.29 1.52
N ALA A 80 -8.65 -15.60 1.89
CA ALA A 80 -9.83 -14.84 1.48
C ALA A 80 -9.92 -13.51 2.22
N VAL A 81 -9.69 -13.52 3.54
CA VAL A 81 -9.57 -12.30 4.35
C VAL A 81 -8.41 -11.43 3.87
N LEU A 82 -7.27 -12.04 3.53
CA LEU A 82 -6.14 -11.31 2.96
C LEU A 82 -6.47 -10.69 1.59
N ALA A 83 -7.23 -11.39 0.74
CA ALA A 83 -7.69 -10.87 -0.55
C ALA A 83 -8.59 -9.64 -0.38
N GLU A 84 -9.53 -9.68 0.58
CA GLU A 84 -10.37 -8.54 0.94
C GLU A 84 -9.54 -7.32 1.37
N ILE A 85 -8.61 -7.52 2.31
CA ILE A 85 -7.72 -6.46 2.81
C ILE A 85 -6.93 -5.84 1.66
N LEU A 86 -6.29 -6.65 0.81
CA LEU A 86 -5.49 -6.16 -0.32
C LEU A 86 -6.36 -5.45 -1.37
N TYR A 87 -7.55 -5.96 -1.65
CA TYR A 87 -8.48 -5.36 -2.60
C TYR A 87 -8.90 -3.96 -2.14
N PHE A 88 -9.40 -3.83 -0.92
CA PHE A 88 -9.88 -2.55 -0.39
C PHE A 88 -8.76 -1.57 0.00
N SER A 89 -7.53 -2.06 0.18
CA SER A 89 -6.38 -1.19 0.47
C SER A 89 -5.70 -0.66 -0.80
N GLY A 90 -5.44 -1.53 -1.79
CA GLY A 90 -4.62 -1.18 -2.96
C GLY A 90 -5.05 -1.83 -4.28
N GLY A 91 -6.15 -2.58 -4.30
CA GLY A 91 -6.67 -3.28 -5.48
C GLY A 91 -7.31 -2.34 -6.51
N LEU A 92 -7.52 -2.87 -7.72
CA LEU A 92 -8.17 -2.13 -8.81
C LEU A 92 -9.69 -2.17 -8.65
N THR A 93 -10.31 -1.01 -8.49
CA THR A 93 -11.78 -0.88 -8.28
C THR A 93 -12.52 -0.46 -9.52
N ARG A 94 -11.83 0.16 -10.49
CA ARG A 94 -12.45 0.61 -11.74
C ARG A 94 -11.43 0.61 -12.88
N LYS A 95 -11.88 0.17 -14.05
CA LYS A 95 -11.20 0.38 -15.33
C LYS A 95 -12.01 1.37 -16.16
N MET A 96 -11.35 2.41 -16.64
CA MET A 96 -11.94 3.47 -17.47
C MET A 96 -11.11 3.64 -18.74
N LYS A 97 -11.67 4.29 -19.76
CA LYS A 97 -10.89 4.76 -20.92
C LYS A 97 -10.57 6.23 -20.71
N PHE A 98 -9.31 6.60 -20.85
CA PHE A 98 -8.86 8.00 -20.86
C PHE A 98 -7.95 8.19 -22.07
N GLY A 99 -8.46 8.87 -23.10
CA GLY A 99 -7.82 8.85 -24.42
C GLY A 99 -7.82 7.44 -25.03
N SER A 100 -6.68 7.02 -25.57
CA SER A 100 -6.49 5.70 -26.20
C SER A 100 -6.11 4.59 -25.21
N GLU A 101 -5.76 4.91 -23.96
CA GLU A 101 -5.25 3.93 -22.99
C GLU A 101 -6.27 3.58 -21.89
N PRO A 102 -6.26 2.33 -21.40
CA PRO A 102 -7.01 1.97 -20.22
C PRO A 102 -6.39 2.65 -18.99
N TYR A 103 -7.26 3.25 -18.19
CA TYR A 103 -6.92 3.87 -16.92
C TYR A 103 -7.50 3.05 -15.78
N TYR A 104 -6.69 2.74 -14.78
CA TYR A 104 -7.08 1.89 -13.65
C TYR A 104 -7.12 2.71 -12.37
N MET A 105 -8.30 2.79 -11.75
CA MET A 105 -8.45 3.36 -10.42
C MET A 105 -8.19 2.29 -9.37
N ARG A 106 -7.50 2.70 -8.31
CA ARG A 106 -7.29 1.87 -7.12
C ARG A 106 -8.25 2.25 -5.99
N ALA A 107 -8.41 1.35 -5.02
CA ALA A 107 -9.23 1.59 -3.84
C ALA A 107 -8.73 2.78 -3.02
N ALA A 108 -7.41 2.87 -2.80
CA ALA A 108 -6.80 4.09 -2.27
C ALA A 108 -6.64 5.15 -3.35
N SER A 109 -7.03 6.39 -3.03
CA SER A 109 -6.64 7.54 -3.81
C SER A 109 -5.13 7.75 -3.71
N ALA A 110 -4.55 8.33 -4.75
CA ALA A 110 -3.13 8.68 -4.78
C ALA A 110 -2.94 10.02 -5.48
N THR A 111 -1.96 10.79 -5.03
CA THR A 111 -1.57 12.06 -5.64
C THR A 111 -1.30 11.90 -7.14
N GLY A 112 -2.06 12.65 -7.96
CA GLY A 112 -1.98 12.57 -9.42
C GLY A 112 -2.34 11.21 -10.01
N ALA A 113 -2.84 10.30 -9.16
CA ALA A 113 -3.13 8.90 -9.44
C ALA A 113 -1.97 8.20 -10.20
N LEU A 114 -0.76 8.41 -9.67
CA LEU A 114 0.48 7.79 -10.13
C LEU A 114 0.82 6.49 -9.37
N TYR A 115 0.10 6.23 -8.27
CA TYR A 115 0.16 5.01 -7.47
C TYR A 115 1.60 4.52 -7.19
N PRO A 116 2.41 5.31 -6.45
CA PRO A 116 3.81 4.97 -6.18
C PRO A 116 3.96 3.85 -5.16
N ILE A 117 2.95 3.62 -4.32
CA ILE A 117 3.01 2.67 -3.21
C ILE A 117 2.76 1.24 -3.70
N GLU A 118 3.69 0.36 -3.35
CA GLU A 118 3.63 -1.08 -3.58
C GLU A 118 3.42 -1.80 -2.25
N LEU A 119 2.57 -2.82 -2.25
CA LEU A 119 2.27 -3.64 -1.07
C LEU A 119 3.04 -4.95 -1.17
N TYR A 120 3.82 -5.24 -0.14
CA TYR A 120 4.47 -6.51 0.07
C TYR A 120 3.89 -7.17 1.31
N LEU A 121 3.97 -8.48 1.35
CA LEU A 121 3.47 -9.30 2.45
C LEU A 121 4.61 -10.15 2.97
N VAL A 122 4.86 -10.10 4.27
CA VAL A 122 5.68 -11.09 4.97
C VAL A 122 4.73 -11.94 5.79
N SER A 123 4.55 -13.20 5.42
CA SER A 123 3.55 -14.09 6.00
C SER A 123 4.20 -15.32 6.62
N GLY A 124 3.66 -15.77 7.75
CA GLY A 124 3.79 -17.16 8.17
C GLY A 124 2.82 -18.06 7.37
N ASP A 125 2.69 -19.31 7.78
CA ASP A 125 1.64 -20.18 7.24
C ASP A 125 0.26 -19.72 7.72
N ILE A 126 -0.61 -19.39 6.78
CA ILE A 126 -2.04 -19.15 7.00
C ILE A 126 -2.86 -20.10 6.11
N PRO A 127 -4.13 -20.37 6.43
CA PRO A 127 -4.96 -21.20 5.54
C PRO A 127 -4.99 -20.63 4.12
N GLY A 128 -4.52 -21.42 3.14
CA GLY A 128 -4.44 -21.03 1.73
C GLY A 128 -3.14 -20.35 1.29
N LEU A 129 -2.20 -20.02 2.20
CA LEU A 129 -0.93 -19.38 1.83
C LEU A 129 0.23 -19.91 2.69
N LYS A 130 1.32 -20.33 2.03
CA LYS A 130 2.53 -20.76 2.71
C LYS A 130 3.34 -19.59 3.23
N ALA A 131 4.17 -19.83 4.24
CA ALA A 131 5.11 -18.83 4.73
C ALA A 131 6.03 -18.31 3.59
N GLY A 132 6.17 -16.99 3.49
CA GLY A 132 6.94 -16.37 2.42
C GLY A 132 6.94 -14.85 2.43
N VAL A 133 7.68 -14.29 1.49
CA VAL A 133 7.64 -12.86 1.13
C VAL A 133 6.99 -12.74 -0.23
N TYR A 134 5.93 -11.95 -0.31
CA TYR A 134 5.13 -11.78 -1.52
C TYR A 134 5.01 -10.31 -1.92
N HIS A 135 4.84 -10.06 -3.21
CA HIS A 135 4.41 -8.77 -3.75
C HIS A 135 2.95 -8.89 -4.20
N PHE A 136 2.11 -7.94 -3.81
CA PHE A 136 0.74 -7.88 -4.32
C PHE A 136 0.72 -7.26 -5.72
N ASN A 137 0.32 -8.05 -6.71
CA ASN A 137 0.11 -7.61 -8.07
C ASN A 137 -1.38 -7.26 -8.26
N PRO A 138 -1.73 -5.97 -8.39
CA PRO A 138 -3.13 -5.55 -8.52
C PRO A 138 -3.73 -5.83 -9.90
N ILE A 139 -2.93 -5.99 -10.96
CA ILE A 139 -3.45 -6.30 -12.32
C ILE A 139 -4.04 -7.70 -12.33
N ASP A 140 -3.23 -8.68 -11.91
CA ASP A 140 -3.60 -10.09 -11.96
C ASP A 140 -4.41 -10.51 -10.72
N PHE A 141 -4.51 -9.61 -9.74
CA PHE A 141 -5.10 -9.85 -8.42
C PHE A 141 -4.50 -11.11 -7.79
N ALA A 142 -3.19 -11.05 -7.56
CA ALA A 142 -2.39 -12.19 -7.16
C ALA A 142 -1.23 -11.78 -6.25
N LEU A 143 -0.68 -12.76 -5.54
CA LEU A 143 0.56 -12.63 -4.76
C LEU A 143 1.70 -13.24 -5.57
N VAL A 144 2.69 -12.45 -5.95
CA VAL A 144 3.93 -12.94 -6.54
C VAL A 144 4.87 -13.38 -5.43
N GLU A 145 5.29 -14.63 -5.43
CA GLU A 145 6.20 -15.19 -4.44
C GLU A 145 7.65 -14.75 -4.73
N LEU A 146 8.21 -13.93 -3.84
CA LEU A 146 9.58 -13.43 -3.95
C LEU A 146 10.56 -14.31 -3.19
N ARG A 147 10.13 -14.88 -2.06
CA ARG A 147 10.94 -15.77 -1.20
C ARG A 147 10.04 -16.78 -0.51
N LYS A 148 10.48 -18.03 -0.46
CA LYS A 148 9.85 -19.12 0.31
C LYS A 148 10.46 -19.20 1.71
N GLY A 149 9.62 -19.44 2.72
CA GLY A 149 10.05 -19.60 4.11
C GLY A 149 9.51 -18.49 5.02
N ASP A 150 9.59 -18.70 6.33
CA ASP A 150 9.10 -17.75 7.32
C ASP A 150 10.17 -16.68 7.62
N PHE A 151 9.94 -15.46 7.14
CA PHE A 151 10.82 -14.30 7.32
C PHE A 151 10.29 -13.31 8.37
N ARG A 152 9.29 -13.70 9.19
CA ARG A 152 8.71 -12.80 10.19
C ARG A 152 9.71 -12.37 11.26
N SER A 153 10.63 -13.26 11.64
CA SER A 153 11.71 -12.94 12.58
C SER A 153 12.70 -11.93 11.99
N ASP A 154 13.08 -12.08 10.73
CA ASP A 154 13.95 -11.11 10.04
C ASP A 154 13.28 -9.73 9.96
N LEU A 155 11.98 -9.71 9.65
CA LEU A 155 11.21 -8.47 9.63
C LEU A 155 11.14 -7.83 11.02
N ALA A 156 10.94 -8.62 12.07
CA ALA A 156 10.88 -8.11 13.45
C ALA A 156 12.19 -7.45 13.88
N ILE A 157 13.35 -7.98 13.46
CA ILE A 157 14.66 -7.36 13.69
C ILE A 157 14.75 -5.98 13.03
N ALA A 158 14.17 -5.83 11.84
CA ALA A 158 14.20 -4.58 11.07
C ALA A 158 13.06 -3.60 11.40
N SER A 159 12.09 -4.00 12.23
CA SER A 159 10.89 -3.21 12.52
C SER A 159 10.46 -3.35 13.99
N GLU A 160 9.36 -4.07 14.24
CA GLU A 160 8.73 -4.22 15.55
C GLU A 160 8.70 -5.70 15.96
N GLU A 161 8.95 -6.01 17.23
CA GLU A 161 8.94 -7.38 17.75
C GLU A 161 7.60 -8.10 17.47
N SER A 162 6.49 -7.36 17.48
CA SER A 162 5.15 -7.89 17.16
C SER A 162 5.02 -8.49 15.75
N SER A 163 5.91 -8.13 14.81
CA SER A 163 5.91 -8.71 13.47
C SER A 163 6.27 -10.21 13.48
N ALA A 164 7.02 -10.68 14.47
CA ALA A 164 7.38 -12.10 14.61
C ALA A 164 6.16 -12.98 14.95
N SER A 165 5.21 -12.45 15.72
CA SER A 165 4.02 -13.17 16.17
C SER A 165 2.77 -12.92 15.31
N SER A 166 2.80 -11.87 14.46
CA SER A 166 1.70 -11.60 13.52
C SER A 166 1.55 -12.74 12.49
N PRO A 167 0.33 -13.17 12.11
CA PRO A 167 0.12 -14.12 11.02
C PRO A 167 0.72 -13.64 9.70
N PHE A 168 0.59 -12.34 9.44
CA PHE A 168 1.24 -11.66 8.32
C PHE A 168 1.48 -10.18 8.63
N THR A 169 2.40 -9.55 7.92
CA THR A 169 2.66 -8.11 7.97
C THR A 169 2.65 -7.54 6.55
N ILE A 170 1.90 -6.46 6.32
CA ILE A 170 1.93 -5.72 5.06
C ILE A 170 3.01 -4.64 5.15
N VAL A 171 3.98 -4.69 4.23
CA VAL A 171 5.06 -3.72 4.10
C VAL A 171 4.79 -2.84 2.90
N MET A 172 4.71 -1.53 3.13
CA MET A 172 4.51 -0.54 2.07
C MET A 172 5.86 0.02 1.63
N THR A 173 6.11 0.02 0.33
CA THR A 173 7.30 0.68 -0.26
C THR A 173 6.86 1.68 -1.31
N SER A 174 7.69 2.70 -1.58
CA SER A 174 7.43 3.64 -2.67
C SER A 174 8.40 3.42 -3.83
N LEU A 175 7.87 3.31 -5.04
CA LEU A 175 8.64 3.50 -6.26
C LEU A 175 8.79 4.99 -6.52
N ALA A 176 9.85 5.57 -5.96
CA ALA A 176 10.11 7.01 -5.94
C ALA A 176 9.85 7.73 -7.28
N TRP A 177 10.36 7.13 -8.37
CA TRP A 177 10.24 7.70 -9.72
C TRP A 177 8.79 7.91 -10.17
N ARG A 178 7.84 7.05 -9.76
CA ARG A 178 6.43 7.18 -10.15
C ARG A 178 5.83 8.52 -9.80
N ASN A 179 6.12 9.01 -8.60
CA ASN A 179 5.62 10.30 -8.16
C ASN A 179 6.57 11.45 -8.51
N ALA A 180 7.89 11.21 -8.46
CA ALA A 180 8.89 12.24 -8.77
C ALA A 180 8.82 12.71 -10.23
N TRP A 181 8.42 11.84 -11.16
CA TRP A 181 8.17 12.21 -12.57
C TRP A 181 7.24 13.43 -12.73
N LYS A 182 6.27 13.61 -11.81
CA LYS A 182 5.33 14.74 -11.83
C LYS A 182 5.59 15.78 -10.74
N TYR A 183 6.06 15.34 -9.58
CA TYR A 183 6.11 16.15 -8.36
C TYR A 183 7.52 16.45 -7.88
N GLU A 184 8.54 16.01 -8.61
CA GLU A 184 9.96 16.26 -8.32
C GLU A 184 10.29 16.00 -6.84
N ALA A 185 11.05 16.88 -6.18
CA ALA A 185 11.41 16.74 -4.77
C ALA A 185 10.20 16.67 -3.82
N ARG A 186 9.04 17.20 -4.20
CA ARG A 186 7.82 17.16 -3.38
C ARG A 186 7.23 15.75 -3.29
N SER A 187 7.66 14.83 -4.17
CA SER A 187 7.21 13.43 -4.18
C SER A 187 7.32 12.76 -2.81
N TYR A 188 8.35 13.08 -2.02
CA TYR A 188 8.58 12.46 -0.73
C TYR A 188 7.42 12.71 0.26
N ARG A 189 6.76 13.88 0.22
CA ARG A 189 5.53 14.13 1.03
C ARG A 189 4.41 13.20 0.61
N HIS A 190 4.26 13.05 -0.69
CA HIS A 190 3.15 12.32 -1.28
C HIS A 190 3.27 10.82 -1.00
N TRP A 191 4.48 10.27 -0.84
CA TRP A 191 4.66 8.87 -0.46
C TRP A 191 3.96 8.57 0.87
N PHE A 192 4.09 9.46 1.87
CA PHE A 192 3.42 9.29 3.16
C PHE A 192 1.92 9.61 3.13
N TRP A 193 1.48 10.55 2.30
CA TRP A 193 0.05 10.82 2.12
C TRP A 193 -0.66 9.64 1.46
N ASP A 194 -0.09 9.14 0.35
CA ASP A 194 -0.64 8.02 -0.39
C ASP A 194 -0.61 6.74 0.46
N SER A 195 0.48 6.49 1.22
CA SER A 195 0.51 5.36 2.16
C SER A 195 -0.48 5.53 3.31
N GLY A 196 -0.69 6.75 3.80
CA GLY A 196 -1.69 7.05 4.83
C GLY A 196 -3.13 6.71 4.42
N VAL A 197 -3.50 6.96 3.16
CA VAL A 197 -4.81 6.56 2.62
C VAL A 197 -4.94 5.03 2.61
N ILE A 198 -3.91 4.32 2.13
CA ILE A 198 -3.88 2.86 2.12
C ILE A 198 -4.01 2.32 3.54
N THR A 199 -3.26 2.88 4.49
CA THR A 199 -3.32 2.51 5.90
C THR A 199 -4.72 2.70 6.49
N GLY A 200 -5.39 3.81 6.17
CA GLY A 200 -6.77 4.05 6.61
C GLY A 200 -7.74 2.97 6.10
N ASN A 201 -7.65 2.61 4.83
CA ASN A 201 -8.45 1.53 4.25
C ASN A 201 -8.13 0.18 4.91
N LEU A 202 -6.84 -0.15 5.07
CA LEU A 202 -6.37 -1.39 5.68
C LEU A 202 -6.90 -1.53 7.11
N SER A 203 -6.79 -0.47 7.93
CA SER A 203 -7.30 -0.48 9.30
C SER A 203 -8.82 -0.67 9.35
N ALA A 204 -9.56 -0.03 8.45
CA ALA A 204 -11.02 -0.21 8.38
C ALA A 204 -11.41 -1.64 8.02
N THR A 205 -10.74 -2.25 7.03
CA THR A 205 -11.02 -3.62 6.59
C THR A 205 -10.57 -4.66 7.62
N CYS A 206 -9.42 -4.48 8.27
CA CYS A 206 -9.01 -5.34 9.38
C CYS A 206 -10.04 -5.28 10.53
N ALA A 207 -10.50 -4.08 10.88
CA ALA A 207 -11.51 -3.91 11.92
C ALA A 207 -12.87 -4.53 11.53
N SER A 208 -13.29 -4.47 10.26
CA SER A 208 -14.53 -5.14 9.82
C SER A 208 -14.43 -6.66 9.95
N GLU A 209 -13.26 -7.24 9.76
CA GLU A 209 -12.99 -8.68 9.94
C GLU A 209 -12.71 -9.06 11.42
N GLY A 210 -12.72 -8.10 12.33
CA GLY A 210 -12.41 -8.33 13.74
C GLY A 210 -10.95 -8.69 14.01
N LEU A 211 -10.04 -8.28 13.12
CA LEU A 211 -8.61 -8.45 13.28
C LEU A 211 -8.02 -7.29 14.07
N ASN A 212 -7.07 -7.60 14.95
CA ASN A 212 -6.25 -6.57 15.59
C ASN A 212 -5.19 -6.07 14.60
N CYS A 213 -5.31 -4.82 14.15
CA CYS A 213 -4.36 -4.16 13.26
C CYS A 213 -3.42 -3.28 14.09
N LYS A 214 -2.13 -3.63 14.12
CA LYS A 214 -1.07 -2.75 14.65
C LYS A 214 -0.41 -2.03 13.47
N LEU A 215 -0.29 -0.71 13.57
CA LEU A 215 0.32 0.18 12.59
C LEU A 215 1.71 0.62 13.04
#